data_AF-A0AA38HBC3-F1
#
_entry.id   AF-A0AA38HBC3-F1
#
_cell.length_a   1.000
_cell.length_b   1.000
_cell.length_c   1.000
_cell.angle_alpha   90.00
_cell.angle_beta   90.00
_cell.angle_gamma   90.00
#
_symmetry.space_group_name_H-M   'P 1'
#
loop_
_entity.id
_entity.type
_entity.pdbx_description
1 polymer ?
#
loop_
_entity_poly.entity_id
_entity_poly.type
_entity_poly.pdbx_seq_one_letter_code
_entity_poly.pdbx_strand_id
1 'polypeptide(L)'
;MGDYDIGKRLCVRYTPAQISSSGDKAGESSEIDLKLEILHAYSPFTLSVVLQVRIHSPTCSPLPPSLPSICVVKIYDRRYDTNTRHRFDKDRPYSAAKEAAYQRYLLEPRDASEEEKSIGQLGREGDDGGIEACLEEASQRFFVDERRAYEDMREVQGTHIPKLYGSIRYTSSNTFGGLGGADSFPPFVANGLILEYFPAITLKEFLDAALLTNPPLYAVISAVCDQAVAVMDRLDGFSVLNRDARLENVLVVSCPAANSDTPHTSSSSPTFPSPTYRLVAIDFACTRLRHADETDEQWRRAKQSMDERGAVGLVAQAHLGRQAGAIGETVDTARLWRYSKSARWKRTLTPKERAAYEEDPEWGLYGY
;
A
#
# COMPACT_ATOMS: atom_id res chain seq x y z
N MET A 1 17.05 19.55 -0.36
CA MET A 1 17.41 18.69 0.79
C MET A 1 16.13 18.45 1.55
N GLY A 2 15.53 17.27 1.38
CA GLY A 2 14.09 17.05 1.62
C GLY A 2 13.75 16.94 3.10
N ASP A 3 12.49 17.14 3.46
CA ASP A 3 11.99 16.94 4.83
C ASP A 3 12.25 15.50 5.34
N TYR A 4 12.52 14.55 4.43
CA TYR A 4 12.56 13.10 4.67
C TYR A 4 13.94 12.44 4.50
N ASP A 5 15.02 13.20 4.63
CA ASP A 5 16.38 12.65 4.54
C ASP A 5 16.70 11.70 5.71
N ILE A 6 17.47 10.64 5.46
CA ILE A 6 17.91 9.67 6.49
C ILE A 6 18.64 10.38 7.63
N GLY A 7 18.37 9.96 8.87
CA GLY A 7 18.93 10.54 10.10
C GLY A 7 18.19 11.79 10.59
N LYS A 8 17.28 12.38 9.80
CA LYS A 8 16.42 13.47 10.28
C LYS A 8 15.39 12.97 11.28
N ARG A 9 14.90 13.89 12.10
CA ARG A 9 13.86 13.64 13.09
C ARG A 9 12.58 14.35 12.70
N LEU A 10 11.48 13.60 12.69
CA LEU A 10 10.13 14.12 12.48
C LEU A 10 9.43 14.22 13.83
N CYS A 11 8.68 15.30 14.04
CA CYS A 11 7.74 15.44 15.13
C CYS A 11 6.34 15.22 14.56
N VAL A 12 5.59 14.27 15.12
CA VAL A 12 4.24 13.93 14.64
C VAL A 12 3.28 13.82 15.81
N ARG A 13 2.02 14.18 15.59
CA ARG A 13 0.94 13.84 16.52
C ARG A 13 0.38 12.49 16.16
N TYR A 14 0.39 11.55 17.10
CA TYR A 14 -0.06 10.18 16.93
C TYR A 14 -1.41 9.97 17.59
N THR A 15 -2.30 9.29 16.88
CA THR A 15 -3.59 8.82 17.38
C THR A 15 -3.62 7.29 17.30
N PRO A 16 -3.69 6.57 18.44
CA PRO A 16 -3.75 5.12 18.44
C PRO A 16 -4.93 4.56 17.66
N ALA A 17 -4.73 3.45 16.95
CA ALA A 17 -5.83 2.68 16.39
C ALA A 17 -6.69 2.14 17.54
N GLN A 18 -8.01 2.38 17.50
CA GLN A 18 -8.90 1.94 18.58
C GLN A 18 -8.94 0.42 18.67
N ILE A 19 -8.56 -0.14 19.81
CA ILE A 19 -8.82 -1.53 20.16
C ILE A 19 -10.27 -1.57 20.61
N SER A 20 -11.13 -2.22 19.82
CA SER A 20 -12.54 -2.39 20.20
C SER A 20 -12.61 -3.50 21.27
N SER A 21 -12.33 -3.16 22.52
CA SER A 21 -12.83 -3.98 23.63
C SER A 21 -14.31 -3.64 23.80
N SER A 22 -15.15 -4.65 23.59
CA SER A 22 -16.59 -4.61 23.78
C SER A 22 -17.01 -3.83 25.04
N GLY A 23 -17.79 -2.77 24.85
CA GLY A 23 -18.73 -2.30 25.87
C GLY A 23 -18.43 -1.00 26.61
N ASP A 24 -17.27 -0.37 26.46
CA ASP A 24 -16.99 0.89 27.17
C ASP A 24 -17.01 2.11 26.27
N LYS A 25 -17.64 3.17 26.79
CA LYS A 25 -17.83 4.49 26.16
C LYS A 25 -16.56 4.94 25.47
N ALA A 26 -16.69 5.45 24.25
CA ALA A 26 -15.62 6.06 23.46
C ALA A 26 -14.83 7.05 24.31
N GLY A 27 -13.75 6.58 24.94
CA GLY A 27 -12.75 7.42 25.55
C GLY A 27 -12.08 8.20 24.43
N GLU A 28 -11.97 9.51 24.57
CA GLU A 28 -11.16 10.35 23.70
C GLU A 28 -9.79 9.68 23.54
N SER A 29 -9.48 9.19 22.33
CA SER A 29 -8.14 8.72 22.01
C SER A 29 -7.21 9.92 22.14
N SER A 30 -6.49 10.01 23.26
CA SER A 30 -5.56 11.12 23.53
C SER A 30 -4.46 11.13 22.45
N GLU A 31 -4.33 12.24 21.72
CA GLU A 31 -3.21 12.45 20.80
C GLU A 31 -1.89 12.50 21.60
N ILE A 32 -0.82 11.90 21.06
CA ILE A 32 0.51 11.84 21.70
C ILE A 32 1.54 12.38 20.71
N ASP A 33 2.41 13.28 21.16
CA ASP A 33 3.55 13.71 20.36
C ASP A 33 4.64 12.63 20.31
N LEU A 34 4.99 12.18 19.10
CA LEU A 34 6.07 11.25 18.85
C LEU A 34 7.23 11.93 18.13
N LYS A 35 8.45 11.54 18.49
CA LYS A 35 9.67 11.88 17.76
C LYS A 35 10.16 10.64 17.01
N LEU A 36 10.23 10.75 15.69
CA LEU A 36 10.60 9.67 14.79
C LEU A 36 11.96 9.97 14.18
N GLU A 37 12.91 9.05 14.25
CA GLU A 37 14.19 9.14 13.52
C GLU A 37 14.09 8.31 12.24
N ILE A 38 14.39 8.91 11.09
CA ILE A 38 14.34 8.24 9.79
C ILE A 38 15.55 7.31 9.66
N LEU A 39 15.31 6.01 9.59
CA LEU A 39 16.35 4.99 9.38
C LEU A 39 16.55 4.70 7.90
N HIS A 40 15.45 4.68 7.15
CA HIS A 40 15.43 4.41 5.73
C HIS A 40 14.24 5.11 5.07
N ALA A 41 14.43 5.54 3.83
CA ALA A 41 13.39 6.10 2.99
C ALA A 41 13.24 5.23 1.74
N TYR A 42 12.06 4.66 1.53
CA TYR A 42 11.77 3.79 0.38
C TYR A 42 11.43 4.66 -0.82
N SER A 43 12.46 5.05 -1.58
CA SER A 43 12.34 5.87 -2.78
C SER A 43 12.38 5.01 -4.07
N PRO A 44 11.75 5.45 -5.17
CA PRO A 44 11.04 6.73 -5.34
C PRO A 44 9.68 6.76 -4.63
N PHE A 45 9.29 7.93 -4.13
CA PHE A 45 7.94 8.14 -3.58
C PHE A 45 6.94 8.30 -4.72
N THR A 46 5.84 7.56 -4.65
CA THR A 46 4.82 7.49 -5.71
C THR A 46 3.54 8.19 -5.30
N LEU A 47 2.82 7.66 -4.30
CA LEU A 47 1.58 8.22 -3.73
C LEU A 47 1.77 8.71 -2.29
N SER A 48 2.75 8.15 -1.58
CA SER A 48 3.08 8.49 -0.21
C SER A 48 4.58 8.40 0.01
N VAL A 49 5.04 9.10 1.04
CA VAL A 49 6.39 9.00 1.57
C VAL A 49 6.42 7.82 2.52
N VAL A 50 7.17 6.78 2.19
CA VAL A 50 7.28 5.55 3.00
C VAL A 50 8.63 5.51 3.68
N LEU A 51 8.62 5.46 5.02
CA LEU A 51 9.82 5.56 5.85
C LEU A 51 9.88 4.39 6.83
N GLN A 52 11.05 3.79 6.99
CA GLN A 52 11.37 3.01 8.18
C GLN A 52 11.88 3.98 9.25
N VAL A 53 11.26 3.98 10.41
CA VAL A 53 11.60 4.92 11.49
C VAL A 53 11.86 4.22 12.81
N ARG A 54 12.65 4.87 13.66
CA ARG A 54 12.77 4.56 15.09
C ARG A 54 11.95 5.56 15.88
N ILE A 55 11.07 5.06 16.75
CA ILE A 55 10.31 5.88 17.68
C ILE A 55 11.16 6.12 18.93
N HIS A 56 11.38 7.38 19.27
CA HIS A 56 12.04 7.77 20.51
C HIS A 56 10.98 8.00 21.58
N SER A 57 11.12 7.32 22.73
CA SER A 57 10.25 7.55 23.89
C SER A 57 10.33 9.02 24.30
N PRO A 58 9.19 9.71 24.52
CA PRO A 58 9.23 11.02 25.12
C PRO A 58 9.86 10.92 26.51
N THR A 59 10.75 11.85 26.84
CA THR A 59 11.56 11.86 28.08
C THR A 59 10.74 11.78 29.36
N CYS A 60 9.43 12.05 29.32
CA CYS A 60 8.52 12.04 30.47
C CYS A 60 7.35 11.05 30.38
N SER A 61 7.29 10.16 29.37
CA SER A 61 6.24 9.12 29.32
C SER A 61 6.73 7.87 28.58
N PRO A 62 6.48 6.65 29.10
CA PRO A 62 6.70 5.44 28.34
C PRO A 62 5.84 5.46 27.07
N LEU A 63 6.34 4.83 25.99
CA LEU A 63 5.55 4.61 24.78
C LEU A 63 4.33 3.74 25.11
N PRO A 64 3.22 3.89 24.37
CA PRO A 64 2.10 2.96 24.47
C PRO A 64 2.62 1.52 24.31
N PRO A 65 2.22 0.57 25.17
CA PRO A 65 2.80 -0.77 25.19
C PRO A 65 2.58 -1.57 23.89
N SER A 66 1.62 -1.15 23.07
CA SER A 66 1.34 -1.74 21.76
C SER A 66 2.25 -1.23 20.62
N LEU A 67 3.02 -0.16 20.84
CA LEU A 67 3.78 0.50 19.79
C LEU A 67 5.26 0.05 19.80
N PRO A 68 5.77 -0.54 18.71
CA PRO A 68 7.16 -1.00 18.64
C PRO A 68 8.15 0.16 18.51
N SER A 69 9.42 -0.09 18.86
CA SER A 69 10.49 0.90 18.70
C SER A 69 10.88 1.17 17.25
N ILE A 70 10.64 0.21 16.35
CA ILE A 70 10.85 0.34 14.90
C ILE A 70 9.54 0.04 14.19
N CYS A 71 9.16 0.91 13.26
CA CYS A 71 7.93 0.78 12.49
C CYS A 71 8.11 1.36 11.08
N VAL A 72 7.12 1.11 10.22
CA VAL A 72 6.97 1.82 8.94
C VAL A 72 6.00 2.97 9.14
N VAL A 73 6.34 4.13 8.60
CA VAL A 73 5.46 5.29 8.54
C VAL A 73 5.19 5.64 7.09
N LYS A 74 3.92 5.69 6.70
CA LYS A 74 3.46 6.20 5.41
C LYS A 74 2.87 7.59 5.60
N ILE A 75 3.38 8.59 4.91
CA ILE A 75 2.90 9.98 4.97
C ILE A 75 2.36 10.38 3.60
N TYR A 76 1.09 10.75 3.53
CA TYR A 76 0.42 11.21 2.31
C TYR A 76 0.68 12.70 2.19
N ASP A 77 1.90 13.01 1.72
CA ASP A 77 2.37 14.36 1.49
C ASP A 77 2.28 14.67 -0.01
N ARG A 78 1.28 15.47 -0.40
CA ARG A 78 1.03 15.84 -1.81
C ARG A 78 2.24 16.46 -2.52
N ARG A 79 3.22 16.99 -1.77
CA ARG A 79 4.45 17.56 -2.35
C ARG A 79 5.32 16.47 -2.99
N TYR A 80 5.13 15.20 -2.59
CA TYR A 80 5.87 14.03 -3.05
C TYR A 80 5.00 13.00 -3.79
N ASP A 81 3.72 13.30 -4.05
CA ASP A 81 2.84 12.46 -4.86
C ASP A 81 3.18 12.60 -6.36
N THR A 82 4.20 11.86 -6.80
CA THR A 82 4.69 11.90 -8.19
C THR A 82 3.72 11.23 -9.15
N ASN A 83 3.00 10.19 -8.73
CA ASN A 83 2.06 9.48 -9.59
C ASN A 83 0.87 10.35 -9.99
N THR A 84 0.29 11.07 -9.03
CA THR A 84 -0.83 11.97 -9.29
C THR A 84 -0.35 13.21 -10.06
N ARG A 85 0.84 13.74 -9.76
CA ARG A 85 1.46 14.82 -10.55
C ARG A 85 1.73 14.43 -11.99
N HIS A 86 2.15 13.20 -12.27
CA HIS A 86 2.32 12.70 -13.63
C HIS A 86 1.02 12.82 -14.44
N ARG A 87 -0.11 12.52 -13.79
CA ARG A 87 -1.44 12.52 -14.42
C ARG A 87 -2.02 13.92 -14.64
N PHE A 88 -1.79 14.85 -13.71
CA PHE A 88 -2.48 16.14 -13.70
C PHE A 88 -1.56 17.34 -13.96
N ASP A 89 -0.29 17.25 -13.58
CA ASP A 89 0.65 18.37 -13.56
C ASP A 89 1.84 18.18 -14.52
N LYS A 90 1.79 17.17 -15.40
CA LYS A 90 2.84 16.85 -16.38
C LYS A 90 4.24 16.77 -15.74
N ASP A 91 4.31 16.15 -14.56
CA ASP A 91 5.53 15.99 -13.77
C ASP A 91 6.20 17.30 -13.33
N ARG A 92 5.49 18.45 -13.36
CA ARG A 92 6.03 19.68 -12.78
C ARG A 92 6.24 19.48 -11.27
N PRO A 93 7.46 19.72 -10.75
CA PRO A 93 7.73 19.50 -9.33
C PRO A 93 6.99 20.51 -8.48
N TYR A 94 6.73 20.12 -7.23
CA TYR A 94 6.26 21.03 -6.20
C TYR A 94 7.21 22.24 -6.06
N SER A 95 6.64 23.42 -5.79
CA SER A 95 7.39 24.65 -5.58
C SER A 95 6.69 25.59 -4.60
N ALA A 96 7.42 26.55 -4.04
CA ALA A 96 6.84 27.59 -3.18
C ALA A 96 5.78 28.44 -3.91
N ALA A 97 5.92 28.62 -5.23
CA ALA A 97 4.93 29.34 -6.04
C ALA A 97 3.61 28.56 -6.14
N LYS A 98 3.70 27.23 -6.34
CA LYS A 98 2.53 26.33 -6.31
C LYS A 98 1.86 26.33 -4.95
N GLU A 99 2.63 26.35 -3.86
CA GLU A 99 2.08 26.49 -2.52
C GLU A 99 1.34 27.80 -2.32
N ALA A 100 1.93 28.93 -2.74
CA ALA A 100 1.26 30.22 -2.65
C ALA A 100 -0.03 30.27 -3.51
N ALA A 101 -0.03 29.64 -4.68
CA ALA A 101 -1.23 29.52 -5.53
C ALA A 101 -2.31 28.66 -4.85
N TYR A 102 -1.93 27.53 -4.26
CA TYR A 102 -2.84 26.66 -3.49
C TYR A 102 -3.48 27.41 -2.32
N GLN A 103 -2.69 28.14 -1.53
CA GLN A 103 -3.20 28.88 -0.39
C GLN A 103 -4.17 30.00 -0.82
N ARG A 104 -3.91 30.68 -1.94
CA ARG A 104 -4.89 31.63 -2.52
C ARG A 104 -6.17 30.93 -2.97
N TYR A 105 -6.03 29.79 -3.64
CA TYR A 105 -7.16 28.97 -4.09
C TYR A 105 -8.07 28.46 -2.96
N LEU A 106 -7.55 28.37 -1.72
CA LEU A 106 -8.36 28.06 -0.53
C LEU A 106 -9.09 29.27 0.06
N LEU A 107 -8.59 30.49 -0.16
CA LEU A 107 -9.14 31.72 0.40
C LEU A 107 -10.18 32.37 -0.52
N GLU A 108 -10.10 32.12 -1.82
CA GLU A 108 -11.01 32.68 -2.80
C GLU A 108 -12.37 31.96 -2.78
N PRO A 109 -13.49 32.67 -2.60
CA PRO A 109 -14.82 32.08 -2.65
C PRO A 109 -15.11 31.58 -4.08
N ARG A 110 -15.57 30.34 -4.20
CA ARG A 110 -15.89 29.72 -5.49
C ARG A 110 -17.37 29.79 -5.81
N ASP A 111 -17.68 29.90 -7.09
CA ASP A 111 -19.03 29.70 -7.58
C ASP A 111 -19.42 28.23 -7.46
N ALA A 112 -20.66 27.95 -7.03
CA ALA A 112 -21.17 26.59 -6.79
C ALA A 112 -21.02 25.64 -8.00
N SER A 113 -20.94 26.17 -9.23
CA SER A 113 -20.71 25.38 -10.45
C SER A 113 -19.28 24.83 -10.57
N GLU A 114 -18.30 25.40 -9.89
CA GLU A 114 -16.92 24.89 -9.87
C GLU A 114 -16.72 23.78 -8.82
N GLU A 115 -17.55 23.76 -7.77
CA GLU A 115 -17.56 22.69 -6.77
C GLU A 115 -18.11 21.36 -7.32
N GLU A 116 -18.96 21.40 -8.36
CA GLU A 116 -19.51 20.20 -9.00
C GLU A 116 -18.52 19.50 -9.95
N LYS A 117 -17.39 20.13 -10.30
CA LYS A 117 -16.37 19.49 -11.15
C LYS A 117 -15.68 18.37 -10.38
N SER A 118 -15.68 17.18 -10.95
CA SER A 118 -14.94 16.05 -10.36
C SER A 118 -13.44 16.36 -10.24
N ILE A 119 -12.77 15.76 -9.25
CA ILE A 119 -11.31 15.84 -9.00
C ILE A 119 -10.49 15.75 -10.30
N GLY A 120 -10.88 14.83 -11.19
CA GLY A 120 -10.21 14.61 -12.47
C GLY A 120 -10.36 15.74 -13.49
N GLN A 121 -11.44 16.52 -13.41
CA GLN A 121 -11.67 17.70 -14.25
C GLN A 121 -10.92 18.92 -13.71
N LEU A 122 -10.93 19.13 -12.38
CA LEU A 122 -10.19 20.22 -11.73
C LEU A 122 -8.67 20.10 -11.94
N GLY A 123 -8.12 18.88 -11.89
CA GLY A 123 -6.69 18.66 -12.10
C GLY A 123 -6.21 18.80 -13.56
N ARG A 124 -7.09 18.65 -14.56
CA ARG A 124 -6.68 18.68 -15.99
C ARG A 124 -6.72 20.08 -16.62
N GLU A 125 -7.54 20.96 -16.06
CA GLU A 125 -7.81 22.30 -16.60
C GLU A 125 -7.51 23.41 -15.58
N GLY A 126 -7.13 23.06 -14.35
CA GLY A 126 -6.85 23.99 -13.27
C GLY A 126 -5.52 24.72 -13.42
N ASP A 127 -5.46 25.90 -12.81
CA ASP A 127 -4.19 26.57 -12.55
C ASP A 127 -3.38 25.83 -11.47
N ASP A 128 -2.21 26.35 -11.11
CA ASP A 128 -1.37 25.72 -10.09
C ASP A 128 -2.08 25.55 -8.73
N GLY A 129 -3.02 26.43 -8.38
CA GLY A 129 -3.78 26.33 -7.13
C GLY A 129 -4.81 25.20 -7.17
N GLY A 130 -5.58 25.12 -8.24
CA GLY A 130 -6.55 24.04 -8.46
C GLY A 130 -5.90 22.66 -8.60
N ILE A 131 -4.74 22.58 -9.27
CA ILE A 131 -3.96 21.34 -9.37
C ILE A 131 -3.46 20.87 -7.99
N GLU A 132 -2.90 21.77 -7.18
CA GLU A 132 -2.44 21.40 -5.82
C GLU A 132 -3.59 21.02 -4.89
N ALA A 133 -4.79 21.60 -5.06
CA ALA A 133 -5.97 21.18 -4.32
C ALA A 133 -6.46 19.80 -4.74
N CYS A 134 -6.45 19.50 -6.04
CA CYS A 134 -6.73 18.15 -6.56
C CYS A 134 -5.73 17.12 -6.00
N LEU A 135 -4.44 17.48 -5.92
CA LEU A 135 -3.41 16.65 -5.29
C LEU A 135 -3.65 16.45 -3.79
N GLU A 136 -4.03 17.49 -3.05
CA GLU A 136 -4.38 17.39 -1.63
C GLU A 136 -5.55 16.41 -1.44
N GLU A 137 -6.63 16.58 -2.20
CA GLU A 137 -7.82 15.74 -2.09
C GLU A 137 -7.51 14.28 -2.44
N ALA A 138 -6.73 14.04 -3.50
CA ALA A 138 -6.25 12.71 -3.85
C ALA A 138 -5.41 12.09 -2.72
N SER A 139 -4.47 12.85 -2.16
CA SER A 139 -3.61 12.40 -1.06
C SER A 139 -4.43 12.04 0.19
N GLN A 140 -5.41 12.86 0.54
CA GLN A 140 -6.34 12.59 1.64
C GLN A 140 -7.20 11.36 1.38
N ARG A 141 -7.67 11.18 0.15
CA ARG A 141 -8.42 9.98 -0.24
C ARG A 141 -7.59 8.72 -0.09
N PHE A 142 -6.35 8.70 -0.58
CA PHE A 142 -5.46 7.54 -0.42
C PHE A 142 -5.21 7.20 1.05
N PHE A 143 -5.03 8.21 1.90
CA PHE A 143 -4.92 8.03 3.35
C PHE A 143 -6.17 7.37 3.94
N VAL A 144 -7.36 7.90 3.63
CA VAL A 144 -8.63 7.39 4.16
C VAL A 144 -8.91 5.98 3.68
N ASP A 145 -8.71 5.71 2.38
CA ASP A 145 -8.96 4.42 1.75
C ASP A 145 -8.02 3.35 2.34
N GLU A 146 -6.71 3.63 2.46
CA GLU A 146 -5.76 2.68 3.08
C GLU A 146 -6.07 2.45 4.56
N ARG A 147 -6.34 3.51 5.32
CA ARG A 147 -6.69 3.40 6.74
C ARG A 147 -7.90 2.48 6.95
N ARG A 148 -8.98 2.73 6.21
CA ARG A 148 -10.20 1.93 6.29
C ARG A 148 -9.98 0.50 5.84
N ALA A 149 -9.17 0.26 4.81
CA ALA A 149 -8.79 -1.09 4.39
C ALA A 149 -8.14 -1.88 5.54
N TYR A 150 -7.22 -1.26 6.29
CA TYR A 150 -6.66 -1.88 7.50
C TYR A 150 -7.70 -2.12 8.59
N GLU A 151 -8.59 -1.14 8.84
CA GLU A 151 -9.67 -1.27 9.83
C GLU A 151 -10.61 -2.44 9.50
N ASP A 152 -11.01 -2.60 8.23
CA ASP A 152 -11.88 -3.68 7.74
C ASP A 152 -11.18 -5.06 7.75
N MET A 153 -9.86 -5.09 7.54
CA MET A 153 -9.06 -6.32 7.51
C MET A 153 -8.35 -6.62 8.84
N ARG A 154 -8.89 -6.14 9.97
CA ARG A 154 -8.29 -6.30 11.30
C ARG A 154 -7.93 -7.75 11.64
N GLU A 155 -8.77 -8.70 11.25
CA GLU A 155 -8.58 -10.13 11.56
C GLU A 155 -7.30 -10.74 10.96
N VAL A 156 -6.77 -10.15 9.89
CA VAL A 156 -5.59 -10.68 9.17
C VAL A 156 -4.33 -9.82 9.36
N GLN A 157 -4.42 -8.77 10.18
CA GLN A 157 -3.26 -7.97 10.56
C GLN A 157 -2.22 -8.78 11.35
N GLY A 158 -0.95 -8.53 11.08
CA GLY A 158 0.20 -9.26 11.64
C GLY A 158 0.45 -10.63 11.03
N THR A 159 -0.48 -11.15 10.23
CA THR A 159 -0.34 -12.44 9.55
C THR A 159 -0.19 -12.25 8.05
N HIS A 160 -1.23 -11.73 7.39
CA HIS A 160 -1.29 -11.58 5.93
C HIS A 160 -1.12 -10.12 5.48
N ILE A 161 -1.34 -9.15 6.37
CA ILE A 161 -1.07 -7.72 6.15
C ILE A 161 -0.39 -7.13 7.40
N PRO A 162 0.30 -5.98 7.34
CA PRO A 162 0.86 -5.32 8.51
C PRO A 162 -0.17 -4.97 9.58
N LYS A 163 0.24 -4.94 10.85
CA LYS A 163 -0.58 -4.27 11.88
C LYS A 163 -0.63 -2.77 11.66
N LEU A 164 -1.82 -2.19 11.79
CA LEU A 164 -2.02 -0.76 11.89
C LEU A 164 -1.95 -0.36 13.38
N TYR A 165 -0.91 0.38 13.75
CA TYR A 165 -0.78 0.90 15.12
C TYR A 165 -1.58 2.18 15.33
N GLY A 166 -1.83 2.95 14.27
CA GLY A 166 -2.63 4.17 14.33
C GLY A 166 -2.28 5.15 13.23
N SER A 167 -2.85 6.35 13.32
CA SER A 167 -2.62 7.45 12.39
C SER A 167 -1.69 8.50 12.98
N ILE A 168 -1.03 9.25 12.10
CA ILE A 168 -0.23 10.41 12.48
C ILE A 168 -0.67 11.65 11.70
N ARG A 169 -0.40 12.81 12.30
CA ARG A 169 -0.42 14.12 11.66
C ARG A 169 0.99 14.69 11.72
N TYR A 170 1.62 14.81 10.55
CA TYR A 170 2.91 15.47 10.37
C TYR A 170 2.68 16.95 10.09
N THR A 171 3.44 17.81 10.76
CA THR A 171 3.45 19.25 10.49
C THR A 171 4.85 19.65 10.08
N SER A 172 5.01 20.15 8.86
CA SER A 172 6.33 20.59 8.39
C SER A 172 6.74 21.87 9.11
N SER A 173 7.92 21.85 9.73
CA SER A 173 8.52 23.02 10.39
C SER A 173 9.10 24.03 9.39
N ASN A 174 9.17 23.69 8.11
CA ASN A 174 9.52 24.63 7.04
C ASN A 174 8.31 25.54 6.76
N THR A 175 8.01 26.43 7.70
CA THR A 175 7.28 27.65 7.38
C THR A 175 8.09 28.38 6.32
N PHE A 176 7.53 28.55 5.12
CA PHE A 176 8.04 29.45 4.08
C PHE A 176 7.97 30.94 4.50
N GLY A 177 8.02 31.23 5.80
CA GLY A 177 7.99 32.55 6.40
C GLY A 177 9.38 33.12 6.59
N GLY A 178 10.11 33.31 5.48
CA GLY A 178 11.28 34.21 5.44
C GLY A 178 10.89 35.69 5.35
N LEU A 179 9.59 36.00 5.31
CA LEU A 179 9.07 37.35 5.34
C LEU A 179 8.23 37.48 6.62
N GLY A 180 8.79 38.11 7.64
CA GLY A 180 8.10 38.51 8.87
C GLY A 180 7.07 39.61 8.62
N GLY A 181 6.13 39.35 7.71
CA GLY A 181 4.95 40.17 7.43
C GLY A 181 3.68 39.42 7.85
N ALA A 182 2.58 40.16 7.95
CA ALA A 182 1.27 39.69 8.43
C ALA A 182 0.61 38.57 7.59
N ASP A 183 1.25 38.10 6.52
CA ASP A 183 0.75 37.09 5.56
C ASP A 183 1.49 35.75 5.70
N SER A 184 1.66 35.23 6.92
CA SER A 184 2.20 33.88 7.09
C SER A 184 1.10 32.84 6.80
N PHE A 185 1.27 32.06 5.73
CA PHE A 185 0.41 30.91 5.45
C PHE A 185 0.43 29.89 6.60
N PRO A 186 -0.67 29.13 6.81
CA PRO A 186 -0.70 28.08 7.81
C PRO A 186 0.40 27.04 7.56
N PRO A 187 0.90 26.36 8.62
CA PRO A 187 1.89 25.33 8.44
C PRO A 187 1.32 24.16 7.63
N PHE A 188 2.15 23.58 6.74
CA PHE A 188 1.76 22.41 5.97
C PHE A 188 1.52 21.21 6.89
N VAL A 189 0.41 20.50 6.66
CA VAL A 189 0.01 19.32 7.42
C VAL A 189 -0.22 18.16 6.47
N ALA A 190 0.34 16.99 6.79
CA ALA A 190 0.07 15.75 6.07
C ALA A 190 -0.37 14.65 7.04
N ASN A 191 -1.32 13.83 6.59
CA ASN A 191 -1.77 12.66 7.35
C ASN A 191 -0.92 11.44 7.01
N GLY A 192 -0.86 10.48 7.92
CA GLY A 192 -0.10 9.25 7.71
C GLY A 192 -0.52 8.10 8.62
N LEU A 193 0.08 6.95 8.39
CA LEU A 193 -0.17 5.70 9.11
C LEU A 193 1.12 5.17 9.71
N ILE A 194 1.03 4.63 10.93
CA ILE A 194 2.11 3.82 11.53
C ILE A 194 1.75 2.35 11.38
N LEU A 195 2.62 1.61 10.70
CA LEU A 195 2.44 0.21 10.34
C LEU A 195 3.57 -0.67 10.91
N GLU A 196 3.28 -1.95 11.03
CA GLU A 196 4.27 -2.97 11.35
C GLU A 196 5.40 -3.02 10.33
N TYR A 197 6.63 -3.02 10.83
CA TYR A 197 7.82 -3.23 10.02
C TYR A 197 8.16 -4.71 9.94
N PHE A 198 8.46 -5.18 8.73
CA PHE A 198 9.03 -6.50 8.49
C PHE A 198 10.41 -6.38 7.85
N PRO A 199 11.43 -7.08 8.37
CA PRO A 199 12.69 -7.25 7.66
C PRO A 199 12.48 -8.26 6.52
N ALA A 200 12.12 -7.74 5.34
CA ALA A 200 11.66 -8.56 4.22
C ALA A 200 12.09 -7.96 2.87
N ILE A 201 12.01 -8.77 1.83
CA ILE A 201 12.14 -8.34 0.42
C ILE A 201 10.80 -8.52 -0.29
N THR A 202 10.62 -7.87 -1.43
CA THR A 202 9.41 -8.04 -2.24
C THR A 202 9.36 -9.43 -2.88
N LEU A 203 8.17 -9.90 -3.25
CA LEU A 203 7.99 -11.17 -3.95
C LEU A 203 8.74 -11.15 -5.28
N LYS A 204 8.75 -10.00 -5.99
CA LYS A 204 9.53 -9.87 -7.22
C LYS A 204 11.02 -10.12 -6.99
N GLU A 205 11.62 -9.44 -6.02
CA GLU A 205 13.05 -9.58 -5.69
C GLU A 205 13.37 -11.01 -5.21
N PHE A 206 12.48 -11.62 -4.43
CA PHE A 206 12.63 -13.00 -4.01
C PHE A 206 12.66 -13.96 -5.20
N LEU A 207 11.73 -13.82 -6.14
CA LEU A 207 11.68 -14.68 -7.32
C LEU A 207 12.93 -14.50 -8.20
N ASP A 208 13.39 -13.25 -8.37
CA ASP A 208 14.64 -12.95 -9.09
C ASP A 208 15.84 -13.67 -8.43
N ALA A 209 16.00 -13.54 -7.11
CA ALA A 209 17.11 -14.17 -6.39
C ALA A 209 17.02 -15.71 -6.34
N ALA A 210 15.83 -16.26 -6.11
CA ALA A 210 15.61 -17.70 -6.02
C ALA A 210 15.86 -18.41 -7.36
N LEU A 211 15.59 -17.74 -8.47
CA LEU A 211 15.84 -18.27 -9.82
C LEU A 211 17.33 -18.21 -10.20
N LEU A 212 18.07 -17.21 -9.71
CA LEU A 212 19.51 -17.06 -9.93
C LEU A 212 20.37 -17.96 -9.04
N THR A 213 19.77 -18.65 -8.06
CA THR A 213 20.46 -19.65 -7.24
C THR A 213 20.88 -20.84 -8.11
N ASN A 214 22.00 -21.49 -7.83
CA ASN A 214 22.47 -22.66 -8.57
C ASN A 214 22.56 -23.91 -7.67
N PRO A 215 21.66 -24.92 -7.83
CA PRO A 215 20.54 -24.94 -8.77
C PRO A 215 19.39 -24.03 -8.34
N PRO A 216 18.51 -23.59 -9.27
CA PRO A 216 17.36 -22.75 -8.92
C PRO A 216 16.42 -23.43 -7.92
N LEU A 217 15.84 -22.63 -7.02
CA LEU A 217 15.03 -23.14 -5.92
C LEU A 217 13.57 -23.43 -6.33
N TYR A 218 13.34 -24.25 -7.36
CA TYR A 218 12.01 -24.46 -7.96
C TYR A 218 10.92 -24.82 -6.95
N ALA A 219 11.20 -25.71 -5.99
CA ALA A 219 10.22 -26.11 -4.98
C ALA A 219 9.82 -24.95 -4.05
N VAL A 220 10.79 -24.10 -3.69
CA VAL A 220 10.56 -22.93 -2.85
C VAL A 220 9.80 -21.85 -3.63
N ILE A 221 10.19 -21.62 -4.89
CA ILE A 221 9.48 -20.71 -5.81
C ILE A 221 8.00 -21.10 -5.90
N SER A 222 7.71 -22.38 -6.16
CA SER A 222 6.34 -22.86 -6.25
C SER A 222 5.56 -22.64 -4.95
N ALA A 223 6.13 -23.01 -3.80
CA ALA A 223 5.48 -22.83 -2.51
C ALA A 223 5.18 -21.36 -2.19
N VAL A 224 6.13 -20.47 -2.47
CA VAL A 224 5.98 -19.02 -2.25
C VAL A 224 4.93 -18.41 -3.19
N CYS A 225 4.90 -18.81 -4.47
CA CYS A 225 3.87 -18.37 -5.41
C CYS A 225 2.46 -18.86 -5.02
N ASP A 226 2.33 -20.14 -4.62
CA ASP A 226 1.06 -20.69 -4.13
C ASP A 226 0.57 -19.94 -2.89
N GLN A 227 1.49 -19.65 -1.96
CA GLN A 227 1.17 -18.89 -0.74
C GLN A 227 0.77 -17.44 -1.05
N ALA A 228 1.42 -16.78 -2.01
CA ALA A 228 1.04 -15.43 -2.43
C ALA A 228 -0.38 -15.40 -3.02
N VAL A 229 -0.74 -16.39 -3.84
CA VAL A 229 -2.12 -16.54 -4.36
C VAL A 229 -3.11 -16.83 -3.23
N ALA A 230 -2.72 -17.61 -2.22
CA ALA A 230 -3.55 -17.91 -1.06
C ALA A 230 -3.78 -16.67 -0.17
N VAL A 231 -2.78 -15.80 -0.01
CA VAL A 231 -2.93 -14.50 0.67
C VAL A 231 -3.98 -13.67 -0.06
N MET A 232 -3.87 -13.50 -1.38
CA MET A 232 -4.86 -12.73 -2.15
C MET A 232 -6.26 -13.34 -2.05
N ASP A 233 -6.38 -14.67 -2.05
CA ASP A 233 -7.67 -15.34 -1.83
C ASP A 233 -8.27 -15.07 -0.45
N ARG A 234 -7.42 -14.98 0.57
CA ARG A 234 -7.85 -14.65 1.92
C ARG A 234 -8.35 -13.20 1.99
N LEU A 235 -7.64 -12.27 1.36
CA LEU A 235 -8.03 -10.85 1.30
C LEU A 235 -9.32 -10.63 0.48
N ASP A 236 -9.56 -11.48 -0.52
CA ASP A 236 -10.81 -11.49 -1.29
C ASP A 236 -12.08 -11.75 -0.47
N GLY A 237 -11.94 -12.24 0.77
CA GLY A 237 -13.06 -12.41 1.70
C GLY A 237 -13.58 -11.11 2.32
N PHE A 238 -12.85 -10.00 2.20
CA PHE A 238 -13.20 -8.73 2.83
C PHE A 238 -13.89 -7.77 1.84
N SER A 239 -14.55 -6.74 2.38
CA SER A 239 -15.20 -5.65 1.63
C SER A 239 -14.19 -4.65 1.02
N VAL A 240 -13.02 -5.15 0.63
CA VAL A 240 -11.85 -4.40 0.16
C VAL A 240 -11.51 -4.91 -1.23
N LEU A 241 -11.40 -4.02 -2.21
CA LEU A 241 -10.94 -4.30 -3.57
C LEU A 241 -9.62 -3.56 -3.79
N ASN A 242 -8.49 -4.27 -3.72
CA ASN A 242 -7.17 -3.68 -3.95
C ASN A 242 -6.92 -3.54 -5.47
N ARG A 243 -6.73 -2.31 -5.94
CA ARG A 243 -6.48 -2.04 -7.37
C ARG A 243 -5.00 -2.05 -7.75
N ASP A 244 -4.11 -2.25 -6.78
CA ASP A 244 -2.66 -2.27 -6.99
C ASP A 244 -2.05 -3.59 -6.48
N ALA A 245 -2.75 -4.70 -6.75
CA ALA A 245 -2.23 -6.04 -6.48
C ALA A 245 -1.11 -6.38 -7.47
N ARG A 246 0.15 -6.36 -6.99
CA ARG A 246 1.35 -6.65 -7.78
C ARG A 246 2.45 -7.28 -6.94
N LEU A 247 3.48 -7.83 -7.57
CA LEU A 247 4.55 -8.58 -6.90
C LEU A 247 5.38 -7.72 -5.95
N GLU A 248 5.53 -6.44 -6.25
CA GLU A 248 6.24 -5.46 -5.43
C GLU A 248 5.49 -5.14 -4.13
N ASN A 249 4.17 -5.30 -4.13
CA ASN A 249 3.29 -5.03 -3.00
C ASN A 249 3.01 -6.30 -2.16
N VAL A 250 3.84 -7.34 -2.33
CA VAL A 250 3.83 -8.54 -1.48
C VAL A 250 5.23 -8.74 -0.92
N LEU A 251 5.36 -8.78 0.40
CA LEU A 251 6.62 -9.03 1.09
C LEU A 251 6.80 -10.52 1.40
N VAL A 252 8.03 -11.01 1.22
CA VAL A 252 8.47 -12.35 1.62
C VAL A 252 9.31 -12.22 2.88
N VAL A 253 8.73 -12.62 4.01
CA VAL A 253 9.39 -12.58 5.32
C VAL A 253 9.99 -13.94 5.62
N SER A 254 11.32 -14.00 5.74
CA SER A 254 12.00 -15.21 6.23
C SER A 254 11.72 -15.39 7.71
N CYS A 255 11.11 -16.52 8.08
CA CYS A 255 10.86 -16.90 9.45
C CYS A 255 11.92 -17.92 9.87
N PRO A 256 12.53 -17.77 11.05
CA PRO A 256 13.33 -18.84 11.63
C PRO A 256 12.48 -20.10 11.68
N ALA A 257 13.07 -21.23 11.29
CA ALA A 257 12.42 -22.50 11.52
C ALA A 257 12.06 -22.63 13.00
N ALA A 258 10.81 -22.98 13.29
CA ALA A 258 10.42 -23.32 14.66
C ALA A 258 11.34 -24.45 15.13
N ASN A 259 12.03 -24.24 16.26
CA ASN A 259 12.68 -25.34 16.95
C ASN A 259 11.57 -26.34 17.30
N SER A 260 11.51 -27.44 16.57
CA SER A 260 10.57 -28.51 16.86
C SER A 260 11.01 -29.18 18.16
N ASP A 261 10.53 -28.67 19.30
CA ASP A 261 10.57 -29.37 20.60
C ASP A 261 9.63 -30.59 20.63
N THR A 262 9.16 -31.08 19.48
CA THR A 262 8.49 -32.37 19.39
C THR A 262 9.54 -33.48 19.46
N PRO A 263 9.45 -34.42 20.42
CA PRO A 263 10.37 -35.53 20.53
C PRO A 263 10.35 -36.35 19.24
N HIS A 264 11.46 -36.32 18.50
CA HIS A 264 11.64 -37.10 17.29
C HIS A 264 11.55 -38.60 17.60
N THR A 265 10.54 -39.27 17.05
CA THR A 265 10.65 -40.70 16.74
C THR A 265 11.67 -40.87 15.63
N SER A 266 12.90 -41.23 16.04
CA SER A 266 13.96 -41.89 15.27
C SER A 266 13.74 -42.03 13.75
N SER A 267 14.19 -41.03 13.00
CA SER A 267 14.57 -41.18 11.59
C SER A 267 15.82 -40.35 11.33
N SER A 268 16.86 -41.05 10.91
CA SER A 268 18.23 -40.59 10.77
C SER A 268 18.41 -39.75 9.50
N SER A 269 18.34 -38.43 9.62
CA SER A 269 19.10 -37.47 8.80
C SER A 269 19.07 -36.10 9.48
N PRO A 270 20.20 -35.38 9.63
CA PRO A 270 20.20 -34.02 10.15
C PRO A 270 19.64 -33.08 9.07
N THR A 271 18.33 -33.05 8.92
CA THR A 271 17.66 -32.06 8.07
C THR A 271 17.67 -30.75 8.84
N PHE A 272 18.63 -29.87 8.54
CA PHE A 272 18.54 -28.48 9.00
C PHE A 272 17.18 -27.94 8.56
N PRO A 273 16.38 -27.36 9.48
CA PRO A 273 15.06 -26.95 9.11
C PRO A 273 15.19 -25.72 8.19
N SER A 274 14.75 -25.87 6.94
CA SER A 274 14.75 -24.79 5.96
C SER A 274 13.93 -23.61 6.48
N PRO A 275 14.34 -22.35 6.21
CA PRO A 275 13.55 -21.19 6.58
C PRO A 275 12.15 -21.31 6.00
N THR A 276 11.15 -21.03 6.83
CA THR A 276 9.77 -20.93 6.36
C THR A 276 9.52 -19.49 5.92
N TYR A 277 8.74 -19.30 4.86
CA TYR A 277 8.42 -17.97 4.37
C TYR A 277 6.98 -17.61 4.75
N ARG A 278 6.80 -16.35 5.15
CA ARG A 278 5.48 -15.75 5.36
C ARG A 278 5.31 -14.62 4.35
N LEU A 279 4.13 -14.60 3.72
CA LEU A 279 3.80 -13.65 2.69
C LEU A 279 2.88 -12.59 3.28
N VAL A 280 3.19 -11.32 3.05
CA VAL A 280 2.46 -10.19 3.59
C VAL A 280 2.12 -9.22 2.47
N ALA A 281 0.83 -9.04 2.19
CA ALA A 281 0.39 -8.00 1.27
C ALA A 281 0.49 -6.63 1.95
N ILE A 282 0.99 -5.65 1.20
CA ILE A 282 1.14 -4.27 1.64
C ILE A 282 0.50 -3.34 0.60
N ASP A 283 0.44 -2.06 0.96
CA ASP A 283 0.03 -0.97 0.09
C ASP A 283 -1.43 -1.04 -0.38
N PHE A 284 -2.30 -0.47 0.45
CA PHE A 284 -3.75 -0.43 0.21
C PHE A 284 -4.27 0.97 -0.14
N ALA A 285 -3.39 1.93 -0.45
CA ALA A 285 -3.76 3.28 -0.89
C ALA A 285 -4.75 3.28 -2.05
N CYS A 286 -4.56 2.38 -3.02
CA CYS A 286 -5.42 2.24 -4.19
C CYS A 286 -6.59 1.26 -3.97
N THR A 287 -7.12 1.17 -2.76
CA THR A 287 -8.27 0.31 -2.46
C THR A 287 -9.59 1.01 -2.77
N ARG A 288 -10.59 0.23 -3.20
CA ARG A 288 -11.99 0.63 -3.12
C ARG A 288 -12.72 -0.23 -2.10
N LEU A 289 -13.42 0.39 -1.17
CA LEU A 289 -14.31 -0.31 -0.25
C LEU A 289 -15.66 -0.59 -0.92
N ARG A 290 -16.29 -1.69 -0.50
CA ARG A 290 -17.67 -1.99 -0.92
C ARG A 290 -18.62 -0.92 -0.36
N HIS A 291 -19.47 -0.35 -1.21
CA HIS A 291 -20.48 0.60 -0.74
C HIS A 291 -21.67 -0.12 -0.12
N ALA A 292 -22.37 0.52 0.82
CA ALA A 292 -23.51 -0.07 1.53
C ALA A 292 -24.70 -0.36 0.59
N ASP A 293 -24.84 0.39 -0.49
CA ASP A 293 -25.85 0.24 -1.53
C ASP A 293 -25.40 -0.68 -2.69
N GLU A 294 -24.15 -1.15 -2.68
CA GLU A 294 -23.63 -2.03 -3.72
C GLU A 294 -24.15 -3.46 -3.55
N THR A 295 -24.89 -3.94 -4.55
CA THR A 295 -25.40 -5.31 -4.58
C THR A 295 -24.28 -6.35 -4.64
N ASP A 296 -24.54 -7.57 -4.18
CA ASP A 296 -23.56 -8.67 -4.27
C ASP A 296 -23.11 -8.95 -5.70
N GLU A 297 -23.98 -8.74 -6.69
CA GLU A 297 -23.64 -8.91 -8.10
C GLU A 297 -22.72 -7.80 -8.61
N GLN A 298 -22.94 -6.53 -8.23
CA GLN A 298 -22.02 -5.44 -8.56
C GLN A 298 -20.65 -5.66 -7.92
N TRP A 299 -20.62 -6.01 -6.62
CA TRP A 299 -19.38 -6.30 -5.92
C TRP A 299 -18.62 -7.48 -6.53
N ARG A 300 -19.33 -8.57 -6.84
CA ARG A 300 -18.78 -9.74 -7.53
C ARG A 300 -18.17 -9.39 -8.88
N ARG A 301 -18.87 -8.57 -9.68
CA ARG A 301 -18.35 -8.12 -10.98
C ARG A 301 -17.10 -7.26 -10.81
N ALA A 302 -17.06 -6.37 -9.84
CA ALA A 302 -15.87 -5.57 -9.55
C ALA A 302 -14.68 -6.43 -9.11
N LYS A 303 -14.90 -7.42 -8.24
CA LYS A 303 -13.88 -8.42 -7.85
C LYS A 303 -13.41 -9.24 -9.04
N GLN A 304 -14.32 -9.66 -9.90
CA GLN A 304 -14.00 -10.42 -11.11
C GLN A 304 -13.19 -9.60 -12.12
N SER A 305 -13.52 -8.31 -12.30
CA SER A 305 -12.81 -7.46 -13.26
C SER A 305 -11.40 -7.14 -12.79
N MET A 306 -11.20 -6.98 -11.47
CA MET A 306 -9.89 -6.71 -10.90
C MET A 306 -8.99 -7.97 -10.86
N ASP A 307 -9.58 -9.13 -10.54
CA ASP A 307 -8.87 -10.43 -10.44
C ASP A 307 -7.55 -10.32 -9.67
N GLU A 308 -7.58 -9.80 -8.42
CA GLU A 308 -6.40 -9.57 -7.56
C GLU A 308 -5.49 -10.82 -7.47
N ARG A 309 -6.11 -12.01 -7.42
CA ARG A 309 -5.41 -13.31 -7.45
C ARG A 309 -4.68 -13.52 -8.77
N GLY A 310 -5.34 -13.25 -9.89
CA GLY A 310 -4.75 -13.28 -11.23
C GLY A 310 -3.65 -12.24 -11.41
N ALA A 311 -3.82 -11.04 -10.85
CA ALA A 311 -2.83 -9.97 -10.91
C ALA A 311 -1.50 -10.39 -10.24
N VAL A 312 -1.54 -11.16 -9.15
CA VAL A 312 -0.32 -11.75 -8.57
C VAL A 312 0.10 -13.01 -9.31
N GLY A 313 -0.81 -13.97 -9.53
CA GLY A 313 -0.48 -15.29 -10.07
C GLY A 313 -0.02 -15.27 -11.52
N LEU A 314 -0.76 -14.63 -12.43
CA LEU A 314 -0.38 -14.54 -13.84
C LEU A 314 0.91 -13.72 -14.01
N VAL A 315 1.05 -12.63 -13.26
CA VAL A 315 2.24 -11.78 -13.34
C VAL A 315 3.47 -12.51 -12.79
N ALA A 316 3.35 -13.27 -11.69
CA ALA A 316 4.43 -14.12 -11.19
C ALA A 316 4.87 -15.16 -12.22
N GLN A 317 3.91 -15.88 -12.83
CA GLN A 317 4.24 -16.85 -13.88
C GLN A 317 4.92 -16.19 -15.09
N ALA A 318 4.38 -15.06 -15.56
CA ALA A 318 4.96 -14.33 -16.69
C ALA A 318 6.36 -13.78 -16.37
N HIS A 319 6.56 -13.30 -15.14
CA HIS A 319 7.84 -12.81 -14.66
C HIS A 319 8.89 -13.93 -14.62
N LEU A 320 8.56 -15.07 -14.02
CA LEU A 320 9.43 -16.26 -14.01
C LEU A 320 9.80 -16.72 -15.42
N GLY A 321 8.84 -16.75 -16.35
CA GLY A 321 9.09 -17.12 -17.73
C GLY A 321 10.06 -16.17 -18.44
N ARG A 322 9.91 -14.85 -18.25
CA ARG A 322 10.82 -13.84 -18.80
C ARG A 322 12.22 -13.95 -18.21
N GLN A 323 12.34 -14.09 -16.88
CA GLN A 323 13.64 -14.21 -16.21
C GLN A 323 14.36 -15.48 -16.62
N ALA A 324 13.67 -16.62 -16.69
CA ALA A 324 14.24 -17.88 -17.17
C ALA A 324 14.75 -17.75 -18.61
N GLY A 325 13.96 -17.11 -19.50
CA GLY A 325 14.38 -16.85 -20.88
C GLY A 325 15.62 -15.95 -20.98
N ALA A 326 15.77 -14.98 -20.08
CA ALA A 326 16.94 -14.11 -20.01
C ALA A 326 18.19 -14.83 -19.48
N ILE A 327 18.01 -15.79 -18.56
CA ILE A 327 19.11 -16.57 -17.95
C ILE A 327 19.61 -17.67 -18.92
N GLY A 328 18.73 -18.22 -19.78
CA GLY A 328 19.09 -19.18 -20.83
C GLY A 328 18.98 -20.64 -20.39
N GLU A 329 19.77 -21.52 -21.00
CA GLU A 329 19.67 -23.00 -20.89
C GLU A 329 19.90 -23.57 -19.47
N THR A 330 20.33 -22.75 -18.51
CA THR A 330 20.57 -23.17 -17.13
C THR A 330 19.28 -23.29 -16.30
N VAL A 331 18.14 -22.80 -16.81
CA VAL A 331 16.83 -22.90 -16.15
C VAL A 331 15.92 -23.89 -16.89
N ASP A 332 15.45 -24.89 -16.16
CA ASP A 332 14.44 -25.84 -16.63
C ASP A 332 13.04 -25.22 -16.54
N THR A 333 12.59 -24.66 -17.66
CA THR A 333 11.27 -24.01 -17.78
C THR A 333 10.10 -24.96 -17.52
N ALA A 334 10.28 -26.28 -17.64
CA ALA A 334 9.22 -27.25 -17.35
C ALA A 334 8.95 -27.37 -15.85
N ARG A 335 9.93 -27.02 -15.01
CA ARG A 335 9.83 -27.03 -13.54
C ARG A 335 9.40 -25.69 -12.95
N LEU A 336 9.21 -24.67 -13.78
CA LEU A 336 8.69 -23.39 -13.32
C LEU A 336 7.23 -23.53 -12.88
N TRP A 337 6.90 -22.78 -11.83
CA TRP A 337 5.56 -22.70 -11.30
C TRP A 337 4.57 -22.19 -12.35
N ARG A 338 3.35 -22.73 -12.33
CA ARG A 338 2.26 -22.34 -13.22
C ARG A 338 1.02 -21.97 -12.41
N TYR A 339 0.50 -20.79 -12.68
CA TYR A 339 -0.72 -20.31 -12.07
C TYR A 339 -1.95 -21.03 -12.62
N SER A 340 -2.80 -21.49 -11.71
CA SER A 340 -4.12 -22.02 -12.03
C SER A 340 -5.19 -20.97 -11.75
N LYS A 341 -5.83 -20.46 -12.81
CA LYS A 341 -6.83 -19.39 -12.68
C LYS A 341 -8.01 -19.83 -11.83
N SER A 342 -8.33 -19.04 -10.80
CA SER A 342 -9.46 -19.30 -9.91
C SER A 342 -10.80 -19.28 -10.65
N ALA A 343 -11.72 -20.14 -10.22
CA ALA A 343 -13.11 -20.15 -10.64
C ALA A 343 -14.05 -19.41 -9.66
N ARG A 344 -13.54 -18.90 -8.54
CA ARG A 344 -14.32 -18.32 -7.43
C ARG A 344 -15.33 -17.25 -7.88
N TRP A 345 -14.94 -16.41 -8.82
CA TRP A 345 -15.76 -15.34 -9.36
C TRP A 345 -16.22 -15.58 -10.80
N LYS A 346 -16.00 -16.78 -11.35
CA LYS A 346 -16.50 -17.11 -12.70
C LYS A 346 -18.02 -17.27 -12.66
N ARG A 347 -18.72 -16.35 -13.32
CA ARG A 347 -20.10 -16.54 -13.73
C ARG A 347 -20.15 -17.35 -15.03
N THR A 348 -21.03 -18.34 -15.12
CA THR A 348 -21.40 -18.93 -16.42
C THR A 348 -22.22 -17.89 -17.17
N LEU A 349 -21.61 -17.21 -18.14
CA LEU A 349 -22.33 -16.31 -19.04
C LEU A 349 -23.37 -17.11 -19.81
N THR A 350 -24.60 -16.60 -19.88
CA THR A 350 -25.60 -17.19 -20.76
C THR A 350 -25.18 -17.00 -22.23
N PRO A 351 -25.62 -17.86 -23.17
CA PRO A 351 -25.29 -17.70 -24.59
C PRO A 351 -25.63 -16.31 -25.15
N LYS A 352 -26.69 -15.68 -24.62
CA LYS A 352 -27.14 -14.33 -24.99
C LYS A 352 -26.17 -13.24 -24.52
N GLU A 353 -25.60 -13.38 -23.33
CA GLU A 353 -24.59 -12.46 -22.78
C GLU A 353 -23.23 -12.62 -23.46
N ARG A 354 -22.91 -13.83 -23.94
CA ARG A 354 -21.70 -14.10 -24.73
C ARG A 354 -21.76 -13.43 -26.10
N ALA A 355 -22.90 -13.50 -26.77
CA ALA A 355 -23.11 -12.83 -28.07
C ALA A 355 -23.02 -11.30 -27.97
N ALA A 356 -23.58 -10.70 -26.90
CA ALA A 356 -23.47 -9.27 -26.66
C ALA A 356 -22.04 -8.79 -26.38
N TYR A 357 -21.17 -9.67 -25.88
CA TYR A 357 -19.76 -9.38 -25.59
C TYR A 357 -18.88 -9.39 -26.86
N GLU A 358 -19.32 -10.07 -27.92
CA GLU A 358 -18.59 -10.18 -29.20
C GLU A 358 -18.94 -9.03 -30.17
N GLU A 359 -20.03 -8.30 -29.93
CA GLU A 359 -20.54 -7.23 -30.80
C GLU A 359 -20.12 -5.80 -30.37
N ASP A 360 -19.58 -5.59 -29.16
CA ASP A 360 -19.19 -4.25 -28.67
C ASP A 360 -17.76 -4.25 -28.06
N PRO A 361 -16.73 -3.86 -28.83
CA PRO A 361 -15.33 -3.86 -28.38
C PRO A 361 -14.98 -2.71 -27.41
N GLU A 362 -15.86 -1.72 -27.19
CA GLU A 362 -15.52 -0.55 -26.37
C GLU A 362 -15.48 -0.83 -24.86
N TRP A 363 -16.03 -1.96 -24.41
CA TRP A 363 -15.94 -2.40 -23.00
C TRP A 363 -14.61 -3.08 -22.64
N GLY A 364 -13.70 -3.25 -23.61
CA GLY A 364 -12.34 -3.75 -23.41
C GLY A 364 -11.31 -2.71 -22.97
N LEU A 365 -11.71 -1.44 -22.79
CA LEU A 365 -10.79 -0.31 -22.57
C LEU A 365 -10.46 0.03 -21.11
N TYR A 366 -10.95 -0.73 -20.13
CA TYR A 366 -10.48 -0.66 -18.73
C TYR A 366 -9.59 -1.85 -18.33
N GLY A 367 -8.83 -2.37 -19.29
CA GLY A 367 -7.75 -3.32 -19.07
C GLY A 367 -6.39 -2.64 -19.17
N TYR A 368 -5.64 -2.70 -18.07
CA TYR A 368 -4.29 -2.17 -17.78
C TYR A 368 -4.19 -0.74 -17.26
#